data_AF-K4REM5-F1
#
_entry.id   AF-K4REM5-F1
#
_cell.length_a   1.000
_cell.length_b   1.000
_cell.length_c   1.000
_cell.angle_alpha   90.00
_cell.angle_beta   90.00
_cell.angle_gamma   90.00
#
_symmetry.space_group_name_H-M   'P 1'
#
loop_
_entity.id
_entity.type
_entity.pdbx_description
1 polymer ?
#
loop_
_entity_poly.entity_id
_entity_poly.type
_entity_poly.pdbx_seq_one_letter_code
_entity_poly.pdbx_strand_id
1 'polypeptide(L)'
;MAAYQHRFAGDLEAMARHLIDDVEHSWDELGTDLLDGAPPALRRSLTGGDEYPSRQMTNVVCADGSPAERELITQDGTDDLEWAYVLHPHGIEVIALQAYERGPVVAWDTDPRCRIAASSGAWHPDSRAPIVAPRATPRLSTAASASAPAPRKAARR
;
A
#
# COMPACT_ATOMS: atom_id res chain seq x y z
N MET A 1 -1.15 1.82 -4.27
CA MET A 1 -1.76 3.16 -4.35
C MET A 1 -0.80 4.28 -4.63
N ALA A 2 0.19 4.54 -3.77
CA ALA A 2 1.11 5.65 -4.00
C ALA A 2 1.76 5.57 -5.40
N ALA A 3 2.24 4.40 -5.81
CA ALA A 3 2.78 4.20 -7.15
C ALA A 3 1.76 4.46 -8.26
N TYR A 4 0.59 3.83 -8.18
CA TYR A 4 -0.54 4.07 -9.10
C TYR A 4 -0.86 5.56 -9.23
N GLN A 5 -1.03 6.27 -8.12
CA GLN A 5 -1.44 7.68 -8.08
C GLN A 5 -0.33 8.63 -8.56
N HIS A 6 0.93 8.37 -8.20
CA HIS A 6 2.01 9.34 -8.36
C HIS A 6 3.00 8.99 -9.46
N ARG A 7 3.49 7.75 -9.50
CA ARG A 7 4.46 7.30 -10.52
C ARG A 7 3.78 7.06 -11.85
N PHE A 8 2.62 6.41 -11.82
CA PHE A 8 1.89 6.01 -13.03
C PHE A 8 0.70 6.92 -13.35
N ALA A 9 0.49 7.99 -12.58
CA ALA A 9 -0.54 9.00 -12.83
C ALA A 9 -1.97 8.44 -13.06
N GLY A 10 -2.30 7.33 -12.40
CA GLY A 10 -3.59 6.64 -12.54
C GLY A 10 -3.67 5.64 -13.71
N ASP A 11 -2.57 5.39 -14.41
CA ASP A 11 -2.50 4.43 -15.50
C ASP A 11 -2.23 3.01 -14.95
N LEU A 12 -3.28 2.20 -14.89
CA LEU A 12 -3.19 0.82 -14.40
C LEU A 12 -2.43 -0.07 -15.39
N GLU A 13 -2.54 0.17 -16.69
CA GLU A 13 -1.86 -0.63 -17.71
C GLU A 13 -0.36 -0.35 -17.68
N ALA A 14 0.05 0.91 -17.53
CA ALA A 14 1.46 1.26 -17.35
C ALA A 14 2.04 0.64 -16.07
N MET A 15 1.27 0.63 -14.98
CA MET A 15 1.70 -0.01 -13.74
C MET A 15 1.79 -1.54 -13.86
N ALA A 16 0.80 -2.18 -14.48
CA ALA A 16 0.82 -3.63 -14.73
C ALA A 16 1.99 -4.02 -15.62
N ARG A 17 2.21 -3.25 -16.71
CA ARG A 17 3.34 -3.47 -17.61
C ARG A 17 4.67 -3.38 -16.87
N HIS A 18 4.86 -2.37 -16.03
CA HIS A 18 6.09 -2.21 -15.27
C HIS A 18 6.29 -3.31 -14.20
N LEU A 19 5.24 -3.65 -13.46
CA LEU A 19 5.35 -4.58 -12.33
C LEU A 19 5.37 -6.05 -12.74
N ILE A 20 4.75 -6.38 -13.88
CA ILE A 20 4.46 -7.75 -14.30
C ILE A 20 5.02 -8.03 -15.69
N ASP A 21 4.66 -7.25 -16.71
CA ASP A 21 4.92 -7.64 -18.10
C ASP A 21 6.37 -7.44 -18.53
N ASP A 22 7.00 -6.34 -18.14
CA ASP A 22 8.36 -5.96 -18.54
C ASP A 22 9.47 -6.60 -17.67
N VAL A 23 9.09 -7.45 -16.71
CA VAL A 23 10.03 -8.12 -15.81
C VAL A 23 10.48 -9.45 -16.43
N GLU A 24 11.80 -9.68 -16.45
CA GLU A 24 12.37 -10.88 -17.08
C GLU A 24 11.99 -12.15 -16.32
N HIS A 25 12.17 -12.16 -15.00
CA HIS A 25 11.81 -13.29 -14.13
C HIS A 25 10.87 -12.86 -13.00
N SER A 26 11.39 -12.05 -12.08
CA SER A 26 10.64 -11.48 -10.95
C SER A 26 11.42 -10.35 -10.31
N TRP A 27 10.81 -9.69 -9.33
CA TRP A 27 11.47 -8.73 -8.46
C TRP A 27 12.16 -9.44 -7.31
N ASP A 28 13.42 -9.11 -7.10
CA ASP A 28 14.12 -9.44 -5.86
C ASP A 28 13.68 -8.46 -4.76
N GLU A 29 13.58 -7.18 -5.10
CA GLU A 29 13.13 -6.13 -4.20
C GLU A 29 12.42 -5.01 -4.97
N LEU A 30 11.30 -4.53 -4.43
CA LEU A 30 10.64 -3.31 -4.91
C LEU A 30 11.10 -2.11 -4.09
N GLY A 31 11.62 -1.11 -4.79
CA GLY A 31 12.26 0.04 -4.21
C GLY A 31 11.40 1.29 -4.12
N THR A 32 12.03 2.35 -3.63
CA THR A 32 11.46 3.69 -3.49
C THR A 32 11.25 4.42 -4.81
N ASP A 33 11.81 3.92 -5.92
CA ASP A 33 11.52 4.43 -7.26
C ASP A 33 10.02 4.29 -7.58
N LEU A 34 9.32 3.31 -7.01
CA LEU A 34 7.85 3.23 -7.09
C LEU A 34 7.12 4.46 -6.53
N LEU A 35 7.81 5.31 -5.76
CA LEU A 35 7.30 6.58 -5.23
C LEU A 35 7.78 7.80 -6.03
N ASP A 36 8.30 7.60 -7.23
CA ASP A 36 8.61 8.72 -8.14
C ASP A 36 7.35 9.52 -8.47
N GLY A 37 7.49 10.84 -8.56
CA GLY A 37 6.36 11.76 -8.67
C GLY A 37 5.58 12.02 -7.37
N ALA A 38 5.83 11.25 -6.29
CA ALA A 38 5.16 11.48 -5.01
C ALA A 38 5.74 12.72 -4.28
N PRO A 39 4.91 13.49 -3.56
CA PRO A 39 5.39 14.64 -2.80
C PRO A 39 6.51 14.26 -1.81
N PRO A 40 7.56 15.09 -1.62
CA PRO A 40 8.68 14.76 -0.73
C PRO A 40 8.27 14.42 0.71
N ALA A 41 7.26 15.12 1.23
CA ALA A 41 6.70 14.85 2.55
C ALA A 41 6.03 13.47 2.64
N LEU A 42 5.40 13.01 1.55
CA LEU A 42 4.83 11.67 1.47
C LEU A 42 5.93 10.61 1.36
N ARG A 43 6.92 10.79 0.47
CA ARG A 43 8.08 9.89 0.34
C ARG A 43 8.76 9.67 1.69
N ARG A 44 9.11 10.75 2.40
CA ARG A 44 9.73 10.68 3.72
C ARG A 44 8.84 9.99 4.77
N SER A 45 7.53 10.21 4.70
CA SER A 45 6.58 9.55 5.62
C SER A 45 6.50 8.03 5.41
N LEU A 46 6.74 7.55 4.19
CA LEU A 46 6.65 6.12 3.85
C LEU A 46 7.98 5.38 4.01
N THR A 47 9.10 6.06 3.76
CA THR A 47 10.43 5.44 3.67
C THR A 47 11.36 5.84 4.82
N GLY A 48 10.96 6.77 5.68
CA GLY A 48 11.88 7.37 6.66
C GLY A 48 12.91 8.33 6.05
N GLY A 49 12.90 8.51 4.72
CA GLY A 49 13.91 9.28 3.99
C GLY A 49 14.96 8.40 3.31
N ASP A 50 14.86 7.08 3.42
CA ASP A 50 15.71 6.17 2.66
C ASP A 50 15.32 6.15 1.19
N GLU A 51 16.32 6.02 0.32
CA GLU A 51 16.15 5.92 -1.13
C GLU A 51 16.95 4.74 -1.66
N TYR A 52 16.27 3.84 -2.36
CA TYR A 52 16.83 2.66 -2.97
C TYR A 52 15.99 2.27 -4.21
N PRO A 53 16.62 1.84 -5.31
CA PRO A 53 15.91 1.43 -6.51
C PRO A 53 15.34 0.01 -6.38
N SER A 54 14.30 -0.30 -7.14
CA SER A 54 13.83 -1.67 -7.35
C SER A 54 14.91 -2.51 -8.03
N ARG A 55 15.02 -3.78 -7.63
CA ARG A 55 16.00 -4.74 -8.14
C ARG A 55 15.27 -5.97 -8.68
N GLN A 56 15.53 -6.30 -9.95
CA GLN A 56 15.07 -7.56 -10.52
C GLN A 56 15.98 -8.72 -10.09
N MET A 57 15.40 -9.91 -9.97
CA MET A 57 16.18 -11.14 -9.76
C MET A 57 17.09 -11.36 -10.97
N THR A 58 18.35 -11.74 -10.72
CA THR A 58 19.33 -12.07 -11.78
C THR A 58 19.97 -13.41 -11.48
N ASN A 59 20.44 -14.09 -12.53
CA ASN A 59 21.09 -15.41 -12.43
C ASN A 59 20.20 -16.49 -11.77
N VAL A 60 18.90 -16.48 -12.10
CA VAL A 60 17.94 -17.45 -11.56
C VAL A 60 18.11 -18.78 -12.31
N VAL A 61 18.34 -19.85 -11.56
CA VAL A 61 18.43 -21.22 -12.08
C VAL A 61 17.48 -22.11 -11.30
N CYS A 62 16.90 -23.09 -12.00
CA CYS A 62 16.11 -24.14 -11.37
C CYS A 62 17.01 -25.02 -10.49
N ALA A 63 16.40 -25.81 -9.60
CA ALA A 63 17.13 -26.70 -8.68
C ALA A 63 18.01 -27.74 -9.40
N ASP A 64 17.70 -28.06 -10.66
CA ASP A 64 18.45 -28.95 -11.53
C ASP A 64 19.55 -28.25 -12.34
N GLY A 65 19.73 -26.94 -12.17
CA GLY A 65 20.73 -26.12 -12.86
C GLY A 65 20.33 -25.65 -14.26
N SER A 66 19.10 -25.94 -14.71
CA SER A 66 18.56 -25.36 -15.94
C SER A 66 18.23 -23.86 -15.75
N PRO A 67 18.26 -23.04 -16.83
CA PRO A 67 17.87 -21.64 -16.74
C PRO A 67 16.40 -21.54 -16.31
N ALA A 68 16.09 -20.62 -15.39
CA ALA A 68 14.71 -20.39 -14.99
C ALA A 68 13.93 -19.76 -16.15
N GLU A 69 12.79 -20.35 -16.50
CA GLU A 69 11.85 -19.75 -17.44
C GLU A 69 10.79 -18.97 -16.68
N ARG A 70 10.29 -17.90 -17.30
CA ARG A 70 9.18 -17.13 -16.72
C ARG A 70 7.91 -17.94 -16.89
N GLU A 71 7.32 -18.31 -15.77
CA GLU A 71 6.05 -19.03 -15.76
C GLU A 71 4.89 -18.04 -15.72
N LEU A 72 4.00 -18.15 -16.71
CA LEU A 72 2.73 -17.44 -16.69
C LEU A 72 1.75 -18.24 -15.83
N ILE A 73 1.46 -17.74 -14.64
CA ILE A 73 0.38 -18.30 -13.82
C ILE A 73 -0.95 -18.01 -14.50
N THR A 74 -1.59 -19.08 -14.97
CA THR A 74 -2.99 -19.07 -15.42
C THR A 74 -3.87 -19.72 -14.35
N GLN A 75 -5.18 -19.76 -14.56
CA GLN A 75 -6.09 -20.41 -13.61
C GLN A 75 -5.70 -21.87 -13.30
N ASP A 76 -5.16 -22.61 -14.28
CA ASP A 76 -4.68 -23.99 -14.09
C ASP A 76 -3.34 -24.08 -13.33
N GLY A 77 -2.64 -22.96 -13.09
CA GLY A 77 -1.37 -22.91 -12.37
C GLY A 77 -1.46 -22.30 -10.97
N THR A 78 -2.68 -22.07 -10.46
CA THR A 78 -2.87 -21.40 -9.15
C THR A 78 -2.83 -22.35 -7.95
N ASP A 79 -2.81 -23.67 -8.15
CA ASP A 79 -2.98 -24.66 -7.07
C ASP A 79 -1.89 -24.58 -5.99
N ASP A 80 -0.66 -24.23 -6.37
CA ASP A 80 0.47 -24.09 -5.45
C ASP A 80 0.60 -22.68 -4.84
N LEU A 81 -0.26 -21.73 -5.22
CA LEU A 81 -0.22 -20.38 -4.68
C LEU A 81 -0.98 -20.28 -3.35
N GLU A 82 -0.31 -19.77 -2.33
CA GLU A 82 -0.95 -19.48 -1.04
C GLU A 82 -1.76 -18.17 -1.09
N TRP A 83 -1.30 -17.20 -1.88
CA TRP A 83 -1.94 -15.90 -2.05
C TRP A 83 -1.66 -15.30 -3.42
N ALA A 84 -2.53 -14.39 -3.85
CA ALA A 84 -2.34 -13.59 -5.06
C ALA A 84 -2.82 -12.15 -4.86
N TYR A 85 -2.16 -11.23 -5.56
CA TYR A 85 -2.66 -9.87 -5.75
C TYR A 85 -3.32 -9.77 -7.12
N VAL A 86 -4.54 -9.23 -7.16
CA VAL A 86 -5.25 -8.95 -8.42
C VAL A 86 -5.43 -7.45 -8.58
N LEU A 87 -4.94 -6.94 -9.71
CA LEU A 87 -5.06 -5.54 -10.10
C LEU A 87 -6.41 -5.32 -10.78
N HIS A 88 -7.32 -4.57 -10.14
CA HIS A 88 -8.62 -4.20 -10.72
C HIS A 88 -8.61 -2.73 -11.17
N PRO A 89 -9.52 -2.33 -12.08
CA PRO A 89 -9.68 -0.92 -12.46
C PRO A 89 -9.95 0.03 -11.28
N HIS A 90 -10.57 -0.48 -10.20
CA HIS A 90 -11.03 0.31 -9.07
C HIS A 90 -10.22 0.06 -7.78
N GLY A 91 -9.27 -0.88 -7.78
CA GLY A 91 -8.45 -1.16 -6.61
C GLY A 91 -7.56 -2.38 -6.77
N ILE A 92 -6.95 -2.80 -5.68
CA ILE A 92 -6.19 -4.04 -5.59
C ILE A 92 -6.92 -5.01 -4.67
N GLU A 93 -7.05 -6.26 -5.09
CA GLU A 93 -7.60 -7.34 -4.30
C GLU A 93 -6.47 -8.27 -3.85
N VAL A 94 -6.58 -8.79 -2.63
CA VAL A 94 -5.67 -9.82 -2.10
C VAL A 94 -6.49 -11.06 -1.82
N ILE A 95 -6.14 -12.16 -2.47
CA ILE A 95 -6.87 -13.42 -2.38
C ILE A 95 -5.94 -14.45 -1.73
N ALA A 96 -6.38 -15.04 -0.62
CA ALA A 96 -5.74 -16.23 -0.06
C ALA A 96 -6.31 -17.46 -0.77
N LEU A 97 -5.63 -17.93 -1.82
CA LEU A 97 -6.19 -18.86 -2.80
C LEU A 97 -6.57 -20.22 -2.21
N GLN A 98 -5.93 -20.64 -1.12
CA GLN A 98 -6.30 -21.88 -0.41
C GLN A 98 -7.54 -21.75 0.48
N ALA A 99 -8.00 -20.54 0.78
CA ALA A 99 -9.07 -20.28 1.74
C ALA A 99 -10.31 -19.63 1.12
N TYR A 100 -10.12 -18.76 0.12
CA TYR A 100 -11.19 -17.95 -0.45
C TYR A 100 -11.01 -17.82 -1.96
N GLU A 101 -12.13 -17.81 -2.69
CA GLU A 101 -12.15 -17.52 -4.13
C GLU A 101 -12.01 -16.01 -4.44
N ARG A 102 -12.21 -15.15 -3.43
CA ARG A 102 -12.19 -13.68 -3.49
C ARG A 102 -11.74 -13.07 -2.16
N GLY A 103 -11.25 -11.84 -2.20
CA GLY A 103 -10.92 -11.02 -1.04
C GLY A 103 -11.47 -9.59 -1.15
N PRO A 104 -11.34 -8.77 -0.10
CA PRO A 104 -11.80 -7.40 -0.15
C PRO A 104 -10.92 -6.55 -1.07
N VAL A 105 -11.55 -5.65 -1.82
CA VAL A 105 -10.84 -4.70 -2.70
C VAL A 105 -10.42 -3.47 -1.92
N VAL A 106 -9.13 -3.18 -1.97
CA VAL A 106 -8.53 -1.95 -1.46
C VAL A 106 -8.53 -0.92 -2.60
N ALA A 107 -9.42 0.07 -2.50
CA ALA A 107 -9.64 1.07 -3.55
C ALA A 107 -8.40 1.92 -3.82
N TRP A 108 -8.14 2.28 -5.08
CA TRP A 108 -6.94 3.02 -5.50
C TRP A 108 -6.81 4.45 -4.93
N ASP A 109 -7.84 4.98 -4.28
CA ASP A 109 -7.89 6.32 -3.70
C ASP A 109 -7.63 6.36 -2.18
N THR A 110 -7.48 5.21 -1.52
CA THR A 110 -7.12 5.15 -0.10
C THR A 110 -5.82 5.94 0.17
N ASP A 111 -5.78 6.64 1.30
CA ASP A 111 -4.57 7.36 1.72
C ASP A 111 -3.38 6.38 1.79
N PRO A 112 -2.29 6.62 1.03
CA PRO A 112 -1.12 5.75 1.06
C PRO A 112 -0.43 5.70 2.42
N ARG A 113 -0.75 6.60 3.36
CA ARG A 113 -0.28 6.55 4.75
C ARG A 113 -1.09 5.61 5.63
N CYS A 114 -2.24 5.11 5.17
CA CYS A 114 -2.98 4.08 5.87
C CYS A 114 -2.13 2.81 5.97
N ARG A 115 -2.25 2.12 7.09
CA ARG A 115 -1.64 0.80 7.27
C ARG A 115 -2.59 -0.26 6.78
N ILE A 116 -2.05 -1.31 6.19
CA ILE A 116 -2.81 -2.51 5.84
C ILE A 116 -2.57 -3.54 6.94
N ALA A 117 -3.63 -4.03 7.58
CA ALA A 117 -3.50 -5.00 8.66
C ALA A 117 -3.03 -6.36 8.11
N ALA A 118 -2.03 -6.96 8.75
CA ALA A 118 -1.44 -8.24 8.35
C ALA A 118 -2.23 -9.47 8.83
N SER A 119 -3.33 -9.28 9.56
CA SER A 119 -4.17 -10.39 10.05
C SER A 119 -4.92 -11.05 8.89
N SER A 120 -4.66 -12.33 8.66
CA SER A 120 -5.28 -13.13 7.57
C SER A 120 -6.80 -13.07 7.57
N GLY A 121 -7.47 -13.17 8.73
CA GLY A 121 -8.93 -13.08 8.82
C GLY A 121 -9.54 -11.74 8.41
N ALA A 122 -8.73 -10.66 8.36
CA ALA A 122 -9.20 -9.36 7.89
C ALA A 122 -9.28 -9.25 6.36
N TRP A 123 -8.76 -10.26 5.64
CA TRP A 123 -8.85 -10.41 4.19
C TRP A 123 -9.98 -11.34 3.75
N HIS A 124 -10.90 -11.68 4.65
CA HIS A 124 -12.11 -12.42 4.29
C HIS A 124 -12.95 -11.62 3.28
N PRO A 125 -13.55 -12.25 2.25
CA PRO A 125 -14.32 -11.54 1.21
C PRO A 125 -15.48 -10.69 1.75
N ASP A 126 -16.18 -11.17 2.79
CA ASP A 126 -17.26 -10.42 3.45
C ASP A 126 -16.77 -9.35 4.46
N SER A 127 -15.47 -9.28 4.73
CA SER A 127 -14.89 -8.27 5.61
C SER A 127 -14.62 -6.98 4.86
N ARG A 128 -14.65 -5.85 5.58
CA ARG A 128 -14.12 -4.60 5.04
C ARG A 128 -12.62 -4.75 4.81
N ALA A 129 -12.12 -4.17 3.71
CA ALA A 129 -10.69 -4.09 3.44
C ALA A 129 -9.90 -3.64 4.68
N PRO A 130 -8.77 -4.30 5.01
CA PRO A 130 -8.06 -4.15 6.28
C PRO A 130 -7.24 -2.85 6.38
N ILE A 131 -7.88 -1.72 6.10
CA ILE A 131 -7.29 -0.40 6.10
C ILE A 131 -7.43 0.22 7.48
N VAL A 132 -6.28 0.49 8.10
CA VAL A 132 -6.17 1.19 9.37
C VAL A 132 -5.70 2.61 9.10
N ALA A 133 -6.53 3.58 9.51
CA ALA A 133 -6.22 5.00 9.34
C ALA A 133 -4.85 5.36 9.95
N PRO A 134 -4.12 6.32 9.38
CA PRO A 134 -2.85 6.77 9.93
C PRO A 134 -3.08 7.23 11.37
N ARG A 135 -2.22 6.80 12.29
CA ARG A 135 -2.34 7.22 13.69
C ARG A 135 -2.15 8.73 13.75
N ALA A 136 -3.21 9.47 14.05
CA ALA A 136 -3.07 10.89 14.35
C ALA A 136 -2.12 11.03 15.53
N THR A 137 -1.05 11.81 15.36
CA THR A 137 -0.24 12.25 16.50
C THR A 137 -1.17 13.02 17.45
N PRO A 138 -1.21 12.68 18.75
CA PRO A 138 -1.98 13.47 19.70
C PRO A 138 -1.48 14.91 19.59
N ARG A 139 -2.37 15.85 19.23
CA ARG A 139 -2.10 17.26 19.46
C ARG A 139 -1.94 17.39 20.97
N LEU A 140 -0.75 17.77 21.45
CA LEU A 140 -0.60 18.29 22.79
C LEU A 140 -1.56 19.48 22.90
N SER A 141 -2.69 19.29 23.57
CA SER A 141 -3.55 20.39 23.97
C SER A 141 -2.70 21.31 24.84
N THR A 142 -2.34 22.47 24.30
CA THR A 142 -1.77 23.56 25.10
C THR A 142 -2.81 23.92 26.14
N ALA A 143 -2.57 23.51 27.39
CA ALA A 143 -3.44 23.83 28.49
C ALA A 143 -3.36 25.33 28.82
N ALA A 144 -4.54 25.89 29.12
CA ALA A 144 -4.81 27.11 29.88
C ALA A 144 -4.61 28.47 29.18
N SER A 145 -5.72 29.01 28.64
CA SER A 145 -6.07 30.40 28.94
C SER A 145 -6.99 30.39 30.16
N ALA A 146 -6.44 30.79 31.31
CA ALA A 146 -7.20 30.96 32.53
C ALA A 146 -8.35 31.95 32.31
N SER A 147 -9.53 31.56 32.77
CA SER A 147 -10.75 32.35 32.75
C SER A 147 -10.56 33.65 33.55
N ALA A 148 -10.65 34.80 32.89
CA ALA A 148 -10.74 36.08 33.59
C ALA A 148 -12.20 36.28 34.06
N PRO A 149 -12.46 36.46 35.37
CA PRO A 149 -13.82 36.76 35.83
C PRO A 149 -14.19 38.21 35.53
N ALA A 150 -15.37 38.42 34.96
CA ALA A 150 -16.11 39.68 35.00
C ALA A 150 -17.53 39.38 35.53
N PRO A 151 -18.33 40.35 36.05
CA PRO A 151 -18.07 41.74 36.45
C PRO A 151 -18.59 42.07 37.87
N ARG A 152 -18.33 43.26 38.42
CA ARG A 152 -19.19 43.86 39.47
C ARG A 152 -19.51 45.33 39.17
N LYS A 153 -20.80 45.59 38.98
CA LYS A 153 -21.42 46.92 38.92
C LYS A 153 -21.13 47.71 40.20
N ALA A 154 -20.71 48.96 40.06
CA ALA A 154 -20.83 49.97 41.11
C ALA A 154 -21.78 51.06 40.62
N ALA A 155 -22.79 51.38 41.43
CA ALA A 155 -23.76 52.44 41.21
C ALA A 155 -23.47 53.63 42.13
N ARG A 156 -23.76 54.84 41.63
CA ARG A 156 -23.88 56.17 42.30
C ARG A 156 -22.55 56.79 42.77
N ARG A 157 -22.31 58.08 42.52
CA ARG A 157 -23.13 59.23 42.91
C ARG A 157 -22.89 60.43 42.00
#